data_AF-A0A8T4YKM0-F1
#
_entry.id   AF-A0A8T4YKM0-F1
#
_cell.length_a   1.000
_cell.length_b   1.000
_cell.length_c   1.000
_cell.angle_alpha   90.00
_cell.angle_beta   90.00
_cell.angle_gamma   90.00
#
_symmetry.space_group_name_H-M   'P 1'
#
loop_
_entity.id
_entity.type
_entity.pdbx_description
1 polymer ?
#
loop_
_entity_poly.entity_id
_entity_poly.type
_entity_poly.pdbx_seq_one_letter_code
_entity_poly.pdbx_strand_id
1 'polypeptide(L)' 'FKLKNSSLKTILIATRVTPHVKAIIDQVAKREGLTVSEWLRNLIITDLKNRGTLPTLLVFPDIIKENKRGRENESTSF' A
#
# COMPACT_ATOMS: atom_id res chain seq x y z
N PHE A 1 12.69 6.27 -19.54
CA PHE A 1 12.81 5.66 -18.20
C PHE A 1 11.69 4.65 -18.02
N LYS A 2 12.04 3.37 -17.92
CA LYS A 2 11.09 2.26 -17.77
C LYS A 2 10.56 2.33 -16.33
N LEU A 3 9.30 2.69 -16.12
CA LEU A 3 8.63 2.53 -14.83
C LEU A 3 8.64 1.03 -14.54
N LYS A 4 9.62 0.61 -13.75
CA LYS A 4 9.65 -0.73 -13.19
C LYS A 4 8.49 -0.71 -12.21
N ASN A 5 7.33 -1.22 -12.64
CA ASN A 5 6.34 -1.80 -11.74
C ASN A 5 7.09 -2.86 -10.96
N SER A 6 7.83 -2.46 -9.92
CA SER A 6 8.21 -3.39 -8.87
C SER A 6 6.87 -3.82 -8.34
N SER A 7 6.44 -5.02 -8.74
CA SER A 7 5.40 -5.78 -8.06
C SER A 7 5.46 -5.41 -6.59
N LEU A 8 4.36 -4.93 -6.01
CA LEU A 8 4.29 -4.62 -4.59
C LEU A 8 4.80 -5.85 -3.85
N LYS A 9 6.08 -5.86 -3.47
CA LYS A 9 6.75 -7.08 -3.06
C LYS A 9 6.15 -7.45 -1.72
N THR A 10 5.34 -8.51 -1.71
CA THR A 10 4.76 -9.03 -0.49
C THR A 10 5.88 -9.62 0.36
N ILE A 11 6.12 -9.06 1.54
CA ILE A 11 7.05 -9.61 2.54
C ILE A 11 6.26 -10.56 3.43
N LEU A 12 6.81 -11.75 3.67
CA LEU A 12 6.22 -12.73 4.59
C LEU A 12 6.46 -12.29 6.03
N ILE A 13 5.39 -12.24 6.82
CA ILE A 13 5.45 -12.12 8.27
C ILE A 13 5.04 -13.48 8.84
N ALA A 14 5.94 -14.12 9.59
CA ALA A 14 5.69 -15.39 10.26
C ALA A 14 5.75 -15.19 11.78
N THR A 15 4.77 -15.75 12.49
CA THR A 15 4.73 -15.71 13.96
C THR A 15 4.27 -17.05 14.52
N ARG A 16 4.75 -17.41 15.71
CA ARG A 16 4.31 -18.60 16.43
C ARG A 16 3.06 -18.26 17.25
N VAL A 17 2.04 -19.09 17.13
CA VAL A 17 0.81 -19.00 17.94
C VAL A 17 0.49 -20.37 18.52
N THR A 18 -0.32 -20.42 19.56
CA THR A 18 -0.83 -21.70 20.08
C THR A 18 -1.80 -22.32 19.06
N PRO A 19 -1.97 -23.66 19.06
CA PRO A 19 -2.91 -24.32 18.16
C PRO A 19 -4.35 -23.79 18.29
N HIS A 20 -4.76 -23.44 19.51
CA HIS A 20 -6.07 -22.87 19.78
C HIS A 20 -6.27 -21.52 19.10
N VAL A 21 -5.28 -20.63 19.20
CA VAL A 21 -5.31 -19.32 18.52
C VAL A 21 -5.37 -19.49 17.00
N LYS A 22 -4.60 -20.43 16.44
CA LYS A 22 -4.67 -20.73 15.00
C LYS A 22 -6.08 -21.16 14.58
N ALA A 23 -6.74 -22.03 15.35
CA ALA A 23 -8.08 -22.50 15.03
C ALA A 23 -9.12 -21.36 15.03
N ILE A 24 -8.99 -20.42 15.97
CA ILE A 24 -9.86 -19.22 16.02
C ILE A 24 -9.64 -18.36 14.77
N ILE A 25 -8.38 -18.09 14.41
CA ILE A 25 -8.03 -17.31 13.21
C ILE A 25 -8.64 -17.95 11.95
N ASP A 26 -8.46 -19.27 11.78
CA ASP A 26 -9.01 -20.02 10.66
C ASP A 26 -10.55 -19.89 10.59
N GLN A 27 -11.23 -20.01 11.73
CA GLN A 27 -12.70 -19.90 11.81
C GLN A 27 -13.20 -18.49 11.45
N VAL A 28 -12.57 -17.44 11.98
CA VAL A 28 -13.00 -16.06 11.74
C VAL A 28 -12.72 -15.65 10.30
N ALA A 29 -11.54 -15.96 9.77
CA ALA A 29 -11.21 -15.69 8.37
C ALA A 29 -12.23 -16.36 7.43
N LYS A 30 -12.57 -17.63 7.68
CA LYS A 30 -13.60 -18.35 6.91
C LYS A 30 -14.99 -17.71 7.01
N ARG A 31 -15.39 -17.25 8.20
CA ARG A 31 -16.68 -16.56 8.41
C ARG A 31 -16.78 -15.26 7.61
N GLU A 32 -15.66 -14.56 7.44
CA GLU A 32 -15.56 -13.33 6.66
C GLU A 32 -15.30 -13.57 5.16
N GLY A 33 -15.15 -14.83 4.72
CA GLY A 33 -14.84 -15.16 3.33
C GLY A 33 -13.43 -14.76 2.90
N LEU A 34 -12.50 -14.64 3.84
CA LEU A 34 -11.11 -14.23 3.61
C LEU A 34 -10.15 -15.40 3.81
N THR A 35 -8.98 -15.34 3.16
CA THR A 35 -7.85 -16.17 3.55
C THR A 35 -7.27 -15.69 4.89
N VAL A 36 -6.59 -16.59 5.61
CA VAL A 36 -5.91 -16.26 6.88
C VAL A 36 -4.95 -15.07 6.71
N SER A 37 -4.20 -15.04 5.61
CA SER A 37 -3.24 -13.97 5.31
C SER A 37 -3.93 -12.62 5.09
N GLU A 38 -5.08 -12.59 4.41
CA GLU A 38 -5.86 -11.37 4.19
C GLU A 38 -6.50 -10.89 5.49
N TRP A 39 -7.08 -11.81 6.26
CA TRP A 39 -7.69 -11.48 7.54
C TRP A 39 -6.65 -10.91 8.53
N LEU A 40 -5.49 -11.56 8.66
CA LEU A 40 -4.39 -11.06 9.50
C LEU A 40 -3.87 -9.71 9.00
N ARG A 41 -3.75 -9.53 7.68
CA ARG A 41 -3.35 -8.23 7.11
C ARG A 41 -4.34 -7.13 7.50
N ASN A 42 -5.64 -7.38 7.36
CA ASN A 42 -6.68 -6.42 7.70
C ASN A 42 -6.69 -6.09 9.19
N LEU A 43 -6.53 -7.11 10.04
CA LEU A 43 -6.40 -6.96 11.48
C LEU A 43 -5.21 -6.05 11.84
N ILE A 44 -4.02 -6.35 11.30
CA ILE A 44 -2.80 -5.56 11.56
C ILE A 44 -2.97 -4.12 11.06
N ILE A 45 -3.47 -3.92 9.83
CA ILE A 45 -3.68 -2.56 9.28
C ILE A 45 -4.66 -1.77 10.16
N THR A 46 -5.75 -2.40 10.59
CA THR A 46 -6.77 -1.75 11.41
C THR A 46 -6.21 -1.36 12.78
N ASP A 47 -5.50 -2.27 13.44
CA ASP A 47 -4.85 -2.00 14.73
C ASP A 47 -3.79 -0.89 14.61
N LEU A 48 -2.94 -0.92 13.59
CA LEU A 48 -1.93 0.14 13.36
C LEU A 48 -2.54 1.50 13.02
N LYS A 49 -3.67 1.53 12.31
CA LYS A 49 -4.44 2.77 12.07
C LYS A 49 -5.01 3.31 13.37
N ASN A 50 -5.61 2.45 14.20
CA ASN A 50 -6.19 2.84 15.48
C ASN A 50 -5.12 3.37 16.46
N ARG A 51 -3.88 2.89 16.34
CA ARG A 51 -2.73 3.38 17.11
C ARG A 51 -2.10 4.66 16.54
N GLY A 52 -2.51 5.12 15.36
CA GLY A 52 -1.88 6.25 14.66
C GLY A 52 -0.44 5.96 14.20
N THR A 53 -0.01 4.70 14.22
CA THR A 53 1.36 4.29 13.88
C THR A 53 1.54 4.01 12.40
N LEU A 54 0.44 3.75 11.68
CA LEU A 54 0.48 3.69 10.23
C LEU A 54 0.53 5.13 9.70
N PRO A 55 1.59 5.55 8.98
CA PRO A 55 1.61 6.87 8.38
C PRO A 55 0.40 7.00 7.47
N THR A 56 -0.47 7.99 7.70
CA THR A 56 -1.55 8.38 6.78
C THR A 56 -0.95 9.08 5.56
N LEU A 57 0.00 8.42 4.89
CA LEU A 57 0.56 8.89 3.64
C LEU A 57 -0.38 8.46 2.52
N LEU A 58 -1.45 9.25 2.34
CA LEU A 58 -2.01 9.49 1.01
C LEU A 58 -0.92 10.16 0.17
N VAL A 59 0.03 9.37 -0.30
CA VAL A 59 1.00 9.82 -1.30
C VAL A 59 0.49 9.26 -2.62
N PHE A 60 -0.35 10.07 -3.28
CA PHE A 60 -0.50 10.07 -4.74
C PHE A 60 0.35 11.21 -5.29
N PRO A 61 1.65 11.01 -5.59
CA PRO A 61 2.42 11.99 -6.33
C PRO A 61 2.43 11.50 -7.78
N ASP A 62 1.58 12.08 -8.61
CA ASP A 62 1.90 12.36 -10.03
C ASP A 62 0.81 13.21 -10.73
N ILE A 63 0.00 13.97 -9.98
CA ILE A 63 -0.93 14.96 -10.57
C ILE A 63 -0.42 16.39 -10.33
N ILE A 64 0.88 16.65 -10.47
CA ILE A 64 1.36 18.01 -10.68
C ILE A 64 2.52 17.96 -11.67
N LYS A 65 2.22 18.02 -12.97
CA LYS A 65 3.13 18.65 -13.93
C LYS A 65 2.49 19.92 -14.45
N GLU A 66 2.88 20.97 -13.73
CA GLU A 66 2.89 22.38 -14.07
C GLU A 66 2.90 22.66 -15.58
N ASN A 67 1.83 23.30 -16.04
CA ASN A 67 1.74 23.91 -17.35
C ASN A 67 2.65 25.15 -17.40
N LYS A 68 3.91 24.98 -17.78
CA LYS A 68 4.79 26.08 -18.20
C LYS A 68 5.47 25.72 -19.53
N ARG A 69 4.74 25.93 -20.63
CA ARG A 69 5.34 26.31 -21.92
C ARG A 69 4.81 27.69 -22.29
N GLY A 70 5.35 28.69 -21.60
CA GLY A 70 5.39 30.05 -22.11
C GLY A 70 6.26 30.07 -23.37
N ARG A 71 5.76 30.77 -24.37
CA ARG A 71 6.38 31.07 -25.66
C ARG A 71 7.68 31.85 -25.45
N GLU A 72 8.83 31.28 -25.82
CA GLU A 72 9.99 32.04 -26.26
C GLU A 72 10.71 31.16 -27.27
N ASN A 73 10.68 31.57 -28.55
CA ASN A 73 11.61 31.30 -29.64
C ASN A 73 11.02 31.91 -30.92
N GLU A 74 10.64 33.19 -30.85
CA GLU A 74 10.64 34.06 -32.02
C GLU A 74 11.89 34.93 -31.89
N SER A 75 12.63 35.03 -33.00
CA SER A 75 13.58 36.11 -33.30
C SER A 75 14.92 36.09 -32.57
N THR A 76 15.94 35.51 -33.21
CA THR A 76 17.07 36.34 -33.65
C THR A 76 17.68 35.75 -34.92
N SER A 77 17.34 36.37 -36.05
CA SER A 77 18.14 36.34 -37.27
C SER A 77 19.42 37.14 -37.05
N PHE A 78 20.55 36.64 -37.55
CA PHE A 78 21.55 37.39 -38.31
C PHE A 78 22.30 36.41 -39.22
#